data_AF-K7MKP0-F1
#
_entry.id   AF-K7MKP0-F1
#
_cell.length_a   1.000
_cell.length_b   1.000
_cell.length_c   1.000
_cell.angle_alpha   90.00
_cell.angle_beta   90.00
_cell.angle_gamma   90.00
#
_symmetry.space_group_name_H-M   'P 1'
#
loop_
_entity.id
_entity.type
_entity.pdbx_description
1 polymer ?
#
loop_
_entity_poly.entity_id
_entity_poly.type
_entity_poly.pdbx_seq_one_letter_code
_entity_poly.pdbx_strand_id
1 'polypeptide(L)'
;MEVPKSPSKYKRIAKHKWLIKFALLILMMLLLFLGFYLESDTRGKLNASSYYTVVVDCGSTGTRVNVYEWMVGVKGISKGNLPSLLHSYPDNTTRSSSLWKNSCQYHCMQTEPGLHSFVNDSLGVRKALEPLIVWAEHLVPREMHRKTPVFVLATAGLRRLPGLEAEWVLGEVEAVVKDHNFMFSKSWIRVLSGREEAYYGWVALNYKMGSFYSYLDSPTLGLVDLGGSSLQVVVETDGAGDDVHMMRSKLSSMEHQIMAFSLPAFGLNEAFDRTVLMLRNNQSEERTELRHPCLVSTFLQNYTCHSCSGLASIYQKNRSQHQEGELHSLRLTGEPDWEQCKELAIAAAMNLSDSKLSQTVSKNCQASSFSGIEYMCEVKRIIISARQMLDEVTTYHWLK
;
A
#
# COMPACT_ATOMS: atom_id res chain seq x y z
N MET A 1 96.42 -41.79 24.65
CA MET A 1 95.62 -41.58 23.43
C MET A 1 94.49 -42.61 23.43
N GLU A 2 93.29 -42.21 23.82
CA GLU A 2 92.07 -43.00 23.60
C GLU A 2 91.09 -42.11 22.83
N VAL A 3 90.65 -42.59 21.67
CA VAL A 3 89.73 -41.90 20.77
C VAL A 3 88.31 -42.04 21.32
N PRO A 4 87.55 -40.94 21.53
CA PRO A 4 86.18 -41.05 21.99
C PRO A 4 85.26 -41.51 20.85
N LYS A 5 84.51 -42.60 21.08
CA LYS A 5 83.43 -43.04 20.21
C LYS A 5 82.24 -42.08 20.32
N SER A 6 81.90 -41.44 19.20
CA SER A 6 80.73 -40.57 19.06
C SER A 6 79.41 -41.34 19.29
N PRO A 7 78.45 -40.83 20.10
CA PRO A 7 77.14 -41.44 20.24
C PRO A 7 76.32 -41.24 18.95
N SER A 8 75.82 -42.35 18.43
CA SER A 8 75.14 -42.50 17.15
C SER A 8 74.00 -41.50 16.87
N LYS A 9 73.91 -41.09 15.60
CA LYS A 9 72.82 -40.30 14.97
C LYS A 9 71.42 -40.97 15.08
N TYR A 10 71.33 -42.18 15.63
CA TYR A 10 70.13 -43.00 15.66
C TYR A 10 69.06 -42.53 16.67
N LYS A 11 69.45 -41.88 17.77
CA LYS A 11 68.49 -41.38 18.79
C LYS A 11 67.76 -40.09 18.41
N ARG A 12 68.22 -39.35 17.39
CA ARG A 12 67.61 -38.07 16.97
C ARG A 12 66.39 -38.28 16.04
N ILE A 13 66.38 -39.35 15.26
CA ILE A 13 65.33 -39.66 14.27
C ILE A 13 64.05 -40.17 14.96
N ALA A 14 64.17 -40.92 16.06
CA ALA A 14 63.03 -41.47 16.79
C ALA A 14 62.14 -40.38 17.44
N LYS A 15 62.74 -39.29 17.95
CA LYS A 15 61.99 -38.14 18.52
C LYS A 15 61.21 -37.34 17.46
N HIS A 16 61.69 -37.29 16.22
CA HIS A 16 60.98 -36.59 15.14
C HIS A 16 59.80 -37.37 14.55
N LYS A 17 59.79 -38.71 14.64
CA LYS A 17 58.67 -39.54 14.14
C LYS A 17 57.36 -39.24 14.86
N TRP A 18 57.39 -38.94 16.16
CA TRP A 18 56.18 -38.59 16.92
C TRP A 18 55.66 -37.19 16.54
N LEU A 19 56.57 -36.22 16.34
CA LEU A 19 56.21 -34.87 15.88
C LEU A 19 55.60 -34.88 14.47
N ILE A 20 56.13 -35.71 13.54
CA ILE A 20 55.56 -35.85 12.20
C ILE A 20 54.17 -36.48 12.26
N LYS A 21 53.96 -37.52 13.08
CA LYS A 21 52.63 -38.12 13.26
C LYS A 21 51.63 -37.14 13.86
N PHE A 22 52.06 -36.32 14.82
CA PHE A 22 51.20 -35.30 15.44
C PHE A 22 50.85 -34.19 14.43
N ALA A 23 51.80 -33.74 13.62
CA ALA A 23 51.57 -32.75 12.56
C ALA A 23 50.60 -33.27 11.48
N LEU A 24 50.73 -34.54 11.08
CA LEU A 24 49.80 -35.18 10.13
C LEU A 24 48.38 -35.28 10.70
N LEU A 25 48.25 -35.55 12.01
CA LEU A 25 46.95 -35.65 12.69
C LEU A 25 46.27 -34.28 12.81
N ILE A 26 47.03 -33.22 13.09
CA ILE A 26 46.54 -31.83 13.05
C ILE A 26 46.10 -31.44 11.63
N LEU A 27 46.90 -31.76 10.62
CA LEU A 27 46.56 -31.47 9.22
C LEU A 27 45.28 -32.19 8.79
N MET A 28 45.11 -33.45 9.19
CA MET A 28 43.88 -34.21 8.93
C MET A 28 42.68 -33.55 9.63
N MET A 29 42.82 -33.13 10.89
CA MET A 29 41.76 -32.42 11.60
C MET A 29 41.42 -31.07 10.95
N LEU A 30 42.41 -30.32 10.47
CA LEU A 30 42.21 -29.07 9.75
C LEU A 30 41.50 -29.29 8.40
N LEU A 31 41.85 -30.34 7.67
CA LEU A 31 41.18 -30.70 6.41
C LEU A 31 39.74 -31.15 6.64
N LEU A 32 39.46 -31.89 7.72
CA LEU A 32 38.10 -32.25 8.12
C LEU A 32 37.31 -31.01 8.55
N PHE A 33 37.93 -30.09 9.28
CA PHE A 33 37.29 -28.84 9.69
C PHE A 33 37.02 -27.93 8.49
N LEU A 34 37.94 -27.88 7.53
CA LEU A 34 37.78 -27.14 6.27
C LEU A 34 36.69 -27.78 5.40
N GLY A 35 36.66 -29.12 5.32
CA GLY A 35 35.58 -29.85 4.65
C GLY A 35 34.21 -29.56 5.28
N PHE A 36 34.13 -29.59 6.61
CA PHE A 36 32.91 -29.24 7.35
C PHE A 36 32.54 -27.76 7.17
N TYR A 37 33.51 -26.86 7.13
CA TYR A 37 33.29 -25.43 6.89
C TYR A 37 32.77 -25.16 5.48
N LEU A 38 33.37 -25.78 4.46
CA LEU A 38 32.93 -25.69 3.06
C LEU A 38 31.55 -26.35 2.85
N GLU A 39 31.29 -27.48 3.50
CA GLU A 39 29.98 -28.16 3.45
C GLU A 39 28.91 -27.41 4.25
N SER A 40 29.28 -26.72 5.33
CA SER A 40 28.38 -25.86 6.11
C SER A 40 28.08 -24.53 5.40
N ASP A 41 29.04 -23.92 4.69
CA ASP A 41 28.81 -22.70 3.88
C ASP A 41 27.92 -23.02 2.66
N THR A 42 28.13 -24.17 2.03
CA THR A 42 27.27 -24.65 0.96
C THR A 42 25.88 -25.05 1.47
N ARG A 43 25.75 -25.79 2.59
CA ARG A 43 24.44 -26.08 3.22
C ARG A 43 23.73 -24.83 3.75
N GLY A 44 24.46 -23.82 4.21
CA GLY A 44 23.92 -22.53 4.64
C GLY A 44 23.29 -21.73 3.51
N LYS A 45 23.84 -21.83 2.28
CA LYS A 45 23.27 -21.25 1.06
C LYS A 45 22.18 -22.11 0.39
N LEU A 46 22.17 -23.43 0.61
CA LEU A 46 21.27 -24.37 -0.08
C LEU A 46 19.88 -24.54 0.55
N ASN A 47 19.59 -23.99 1.74
CA ASN A 47 18.38 -24.34 2.50
C ASN A 47 17.31 -23.26 2.67
N ALA A 48 17.39 -22.12 1.97
CA ALA A 48 16.27 -21.18 1.89
C ALA A 48 16.22 -20.50 0.52
N SER A 49 15.48 -21.06 -0.44
CA SER A 49 15.20 -20.37 -1.69
C SER A 49 14.26 -19.20 -1.43
N SER A 50 14.70 -17.97 -1.71
CA SER A 50 13.81 -16.81 -1.74
C SER A 50 12.93 -16.82 -2.99
N TYR A 51 11.81 -16.10 -2.94
CA TYR A 51 10.91 -15.91 -4.07
C TYR A 51 10.42 -14.47 -4.12
N TYR A 52 10.05 -14.02 -5.31
CA TYR A 52 9.59 -12.65 -5.53
C TYR A 52 8.09 -12.62 -5.80
N THR A 53 7.45 -11.51 -5.45
CA THR A 53 6.08 -11.17 -5.87
C THR A 53 6.03 -9.73 -6.33
N VAL A 54 5.31 -9.46 -7.43
CA VAL A 54 5.07 -8.10 -7.93
C VAL A 54 3.62 -7.73 -7.65
N VAL A 55 3.39 -6.57 -7.03
CA VAL A 55 2.05 -6.05 -6.77
C VAL A 55 1.93 -4.68 -7.40
N VAL A 56 0.97 -4.54 -8.31
CA VAL A 56 0.60 -3.29 -8.93
C VAL A 56 -0.70 -2.79 -8.28
N ASP A 57 -0.61 -1.70 -7.54
CA ASP A 57 -1.73 -0.98 -6.94
C ASP A 57 -2.24 0.07 -7.91
N CYS A 58 -3.43 -0.16 -8.47
CA CYS A 58 -4.09 0.77 -9.39
C CYS A 58 -5.07 1.68 -8.64
N GLY A 59 -4.49 2.65 -7.94
CA GLY A 59 -5.20 3.70 -7.21
C GLY A 59 -5.94 4.71 -8.12
N SER A 60 -6.79 5.54 -7.52
CA SER A 60 -7.50 6.58 -8.26
C SER A 60 -6.59 7.71 -8.74
N THR A 61 -5.62 8.15 -7.94
CA THR A 61 -4.66 9.18 -8.34
C THR A 61 -3.64 8.66 -9.36
N GLY A 62 -3.22 7.40 -9.23
CA GLY A 62 -2.16 6.83 -10.05
C GLY A 62 -1.94 5.35 -9.77
N THR A 63 -1.05 4.74 -10.55
CA THR A 63 -0.71 3.32 -10.49
C THR A 63 0.69 3.13 -9.96
N ARG A 64 0.87 2.25 -8.97
CA ARG A 64 2.15 2.02 -8.28
C ARG A 64 2.56 0.56 -8.38
N VAL A 65 3.86 0.30 -8.51
CA VAL A 65 4.40 -1.06 -8.46
C VAL A 65 5.30 -1.24 -7.25
N ASN A 66 5.14 -2.39 -6.59
CA ASN A 66 6.00 -2.86 -5.52
C ASN A 66 6.51 -4.26 -5.86
N VAL A 67 7.79 -4.50 -5.58
CA VAL A 67 8.41 -5.83 -5.70
C VAL A 67 8.85 -6.27 -4.33
N TYR A 68 8.43 -7.46 -3.91
CA TYR A 68 8.77 -8.02 -2.60
C TYR A 68 9.57 -9.30 -2.80
N GLU A 69 10.66 -9.44 -2.06
CA GLU A 69 11.43 -10.67 -1.92
C GLU A 69 11.13 -11.31 -0.57
N TRP A 70 10.77 -12.59 -0.60
CA TRP A 70 10.33 -13.36 0.56
C TRP A 70 11.21 -14.58 0.76
N MET A 71 11.38 -14.96 2.01
CA MET A 71 11.91 -16.27 2.40
C MET A 71 10.75 -17.16 2.85
N VAL A 72 10.66 -18.36 2.28
CA VAL A 72 9.72 -19.38 2.77
C VAL A 72 10.12 -19.77 4.19
N GLY A 73 9.21 -19.61 5.16
CA GLY A 73 9.46 -20.05 6.53
C GLY A 73 9.81 -21.53 6.57
N VAL A 74 10.99 -21.87 7.08
CA VAL A 74 11.39 -23.27 7.29
C VAL A 74 10.49 -23.84 8.39
N LYS A 75 9.69 -24.86 8.04
CA LYS A 75 8.85 -25.61 9.00
C LYS A 75 9.70 -26.02 10.20
N GLY A 76 9.34 -25.49 11.37
CA GLY A 76 9.97 -25.82 12.65
C GLY A 76 10.94 -24.77 13.22
N ILE A 77 11.29 -23.71 12.47
CA ILE A 77 12.21 -22.65 12.96
C ILE A 77 11.56 -21.26 12.94
N SER A 78 10.68 -20.97 11.98
CA SER A 78 9.97 -19.69 11.93
C SER A 78 8.71 -19.70 12.80
N LYS A 79 8.67 -18.79 13.79
CA LYS A 79 7.49 -18.45 14.57
C LYS A 79 6.36 -18.03 13.59
N GLY A 80 5.24 -18.76 13.58
CA GLY A 80 4.11 -18.52 12.68
C GLY A 80 4.35 -19.01 11.24
N ASN A 81 3.31 -19.53 10.60
CA ASN A 81 3.36 -20.04 9.21
C ASN A 81 3.49 -18.92 8.14
N LEU A 82 3.87 -17.70 8.51
CA LEU A 82 3.92 -16.55 7.61
C LEU A 82 5.31 -16.42 6.96
N PRO A 83 5.39 -16.10 5.66
CA PRO A 83 6.66 -15.81 4.99
C PRO A 83 7.41 -14.66 5.66
N SER A 84 8.74 -14.65 5.59
CA SER A 84 9.57 -13.54 6.07
C SER A 84 9.95 -12.63 4.91
N LEU A 85 9.64 -11.34 5.01
CA LEU A 85 10.03 -10.33 4.03
C LEU A 85 11.53 -10.04 4.13
N LEU A 86 12.27 -10.27 3.06
CA LEU A 86 13.71 -9.96 2.96
C LEU A 86 13.92 -8.54 2.44
N HIS A 87 13.28 -8.23 1.31
CA HIS A 87 13.42 -6.94 0.63
C HIS A 87 12.08 -6.45 0.10
N SER A 88 11.89 -5.13 0.12
CA SER A 88 10.75 -4.44 -0.46
C SER A 88 11.29 -3.32 -1.34
N TYR A 89 10.90 -3.32 -2.61
CA TYR A 89 11.28 -2.31 -3.58
C TYR A 89 10.04 -1.53 -4.04
N PRO A 90 10.18 -0.22 -4.31
CA PRO A 90 11.44 0.52 -4.30
C PRO A 90 12.02 0.81 -2.91
N ASP A 91 13.35 0.82 -2.82
CA ASP A 91 14.11 1.17 -1.63
C ASP A 91 15.19 2.24 -1.95
N ASN A 92 16.02 2.58 -0.97
CA ASN A 92 17.11 3.55 -1.16
C ASN A 92 18.10 3.16 -2.27
N THR A 93 18.29 1.87 -2.55
CA THR A 93 19.23 1.38 -3.56
C THR A 93 18.71 1.58 -4.98
N THR A 94 17.38 1.60 -5.15
CA THR A 94 16.73 1.78 -6.46
C THR A 94 16.67 3.23 -6.96
N ARG A 95 17.07 4.21 -6.11
CA ARG A 95 17.02 5.66 -6.39
C ARG A 95 17.95 6.14 -7.51
N SER A 96 19.01 5.38 -7.84
CA SER A 96 20.02 5.80 -8.83
C SER A 96 19.73 5.30 -10.26
N SER A 97 18.70 4.46 -10.44
CA SER A 97 18.36 3.95 -11.76
C SER A 97 17.85 5.08 -12.66
N SER A 98 18.23 5.08 -13.95
CA SER A 98 17.74 6.06 -14.94
C SER A 98 16.21 6.05 -15.08
N LEU A 99 15.57 4.94 -14.67
CA LEU A 99 14.13 4.74 -14.61
C LEU A 99 13.46 5.49 -13.43
N TRP A 100 14.22 5.94 -12.43
CA TRP A 100 13.73 6.68 -11.26
C TRP A 100 13.27 8.12 -11.56
N LYS A 101 13.51 8.64 -12.77
CA LYS A 101 13.19 10.04 -13.12
C LYS A 101 11.70 10.42 -12.95
N ASN A 102 10.80 9.44 -12.84
CA ASN A 102 9.36 9.61 -12.63
C ASN A 102 8.87 9.08 -11.26
N SER A 103 9.75 8.87 -10.27
CA SER A 103 9.36 8.38 -8.94
C SER A 103 8.53 9.41 -8.17
N CYS A 104 7.59 8.97 -7.34
CA CYS A 104 6.90 9.86 -6.41
C CYS A 104 7.84 10.32 -5.28
N GLN A 105 7.45 11.40 -4.59
CA GLN A 105 8.23 12.08 -3.55
C GLN A 105 8.57 11.19 -2.32
N TYR A 106 7.96 10.00 -2.19
CA TYR A 106 7.99 9.15 -0.98
C TYR A 106 8.45 7.71 -1.24
N HIS A 107 9.51 7.49 -2.02
CA HIS A 107 10.02 6.14 -2.34
C HIS A 107 8.93 5.25 -2.98
N CYS A 108 8.33 5.69 -4.07
CA CYS A 108 7.44 4.84 -4.85
C CYS A 108 7.67 5.00 -6.36
N MET A 109 7.44 3.91 -7.09
CA MET A 109 7.45 3.90 -8.55
C MET A 109 6.00 3.99 -9.03
N GLN A 110 5.67 5.09 -9.70
CA GLN A 110 4.29 5.44 -10.00
C GLN A 110 4.13 6.03 -11.42
N THR A 111 2.96 5.81 -12.02
CA THR A 111 2.45 6.62 -13.13
C THR A 111 1.14 7.33 -12.75
N GLU A 112 0.88 8.46 -13.37
CA GLU A 112 -0.35 9.24 -13.23
C GLU A 112 -0.89 9.63 -14.62
N PRO A 113 -2.22 9.79 -14.79
CA PRO A 113 -3.28 9.55 -13.80
C PRO A 113 -3.57 8.06 -13.54
N GLY A 114 -4.51 7.77 -12.62
CA GLY A 114 -4.97 6.40 -12.36
C GLY A 114 -5.67 5.77 -13.56
N LEU A 115 -5.68 4.42 -13.63
CA LEU A 115 -6.12 3.70 -14.83
C LEU A 115 -7.57 3.99 -15.27
N HIS A 116 -8.42 4.38 -14.33
CA HIS A 116 -9.81 4.75 -14.60
C HIS A 116 -9.96 5.96 -15.54
N SER A 117 -8.90 6.75 -15.75
CA SER A 117 -8.91 7.90 -16.66
C SER A 117 -8.69 7.52 -18.13
N PHE A 118 -8.36 6.26 -18.43
CA PHE A 118 -8.03 5.78 -19.78
C PHE A 118 -9.12 4.88 -20.38
N VAL A 119 -10.39 5.05 -19.97
CA VAL A 119 -11.50 4.32 -20.60
C VAL A 119 -11.52 4.61 -22.10
N ASN A 120 -11.58 3.56 -22.91
CA ASN A 120 -11.45 3.60 -24.37
C ASN A 120 -10.10 4.11 -24.92
N ASP A 121 -9.04 4.18 -24.10
CA ASP A 121 -7.66 4.50 -24.52
C ASP A 121 -6.66 3.39 -24.14
N SER A 122 -6.53 2.39 -25.02
CA SER A 122 -5.65 1.23 -24.80
C SER A 122 -4.17 1.62 -24.73
N LEU A 123 -3.78 2.63 -25.52
CA LEU A 123 -2.43 3.16 -25.52
C LEU A 123 -2.13 3.88 -24.20
N GLY A 124 -3.09 4.60 -23.64
CA GLY A 124 -3.02 5.21 -22.31
C GLY A 124 -2.81 4.17 -21.21
N VAL A 125 -3.61 3.09 -21.19
CA VAL A 125 -3.44 1.98 -20.25
C VAL A 125 -2.04 1.38 -20.35
N ARG A 126 -1.56 1.08 -21.57
CA ARG A 126 -0.21 0.55 -21.78
C ARG A 126 0.86 1.52 -21.29
N LYS A 127 0.80 2.79 -21.66
CA LYS A 127 1.76 3.82 -21.23
C LYS A 127 1.80 3.99 -19.70
N ALA A 128 0.67 3.79 -19.01
CA ALA A 128 0.61 3.86 -17.57
C ALA A 128 1.21 2.61 -16.89
N LEU A 129 1.04 1.43 -17.47
CA LEU A 129 1.40 0.16 -16.81
C LEU A 129 2.76 -0.41 -17.21
N GLU A 130 3.08 -0.39 -18.50
CA GLU A 130 4.28 -1.03 -19.09
C GLU A 130 5.59 -0.53 -18.46
N PRO A 131 5.81 0.78 -18.22
CA PRO A 131 7.03 1.24 -17.56
C PRO A 131 7.22 0.67 -16.15
N LEU A 132 6.12 0.40 -15.43
CA LEU A 132 6.15 -0.14 -14.07
C LEU A 132 6.50 -1.63 -14.08
N ILE A 133 5.93 -2.40 -15.01
CA ILE A 133 6.24 -3.83 -15.17
C ILE A 133 7.69 -4.01 -15.63
N VAL A 134 8.12 -3.23 -16.63
CA VAL A 134 9.52 -3.25 -17.10
C VAL A 134 10.47 -2.92 -15.95
N TRP A 135 10.16 -1.92 -15.13
CA TRP A 135 10.98 -1.61 -13.96
C TRP A 135 11.07 -2.78 -12.99
N ALA A 136 9.96 -3.47 -12.70
CA ALA A 136 9.97 -4.68 -11.87
C ALA A 136 10.80 -5.82 -12.50
N GLU A 137 10.75 -6.02 -13.81
CA GLU A 137 11.56 -7.03 -14.53
C GLU A 137 13.07 -6.75 -14.42
N HIS A 138 13.49 -5.49 -14.27
CA HIS A 138 14.90 -5.14 -14.03
C HIS A 138 15.36 -5.46 -12.61
N LEU A 139 14.46 -5.54 -11.64
CA LEU A 139 14.79 -5.87 -10.25
C LEU A 139 14.80 -7.37 -9.99
N VAL A 140 13.83 -8.09 -10.56
CA VAL A 140 13.71 -9.53 -10.35
C VAL A 140 14.74 -10.27 -11.23
N PRO A 141 15.52 -11.23 -10.69
CA PRO A 141 16.42 -12.05 -11.51
C PRO A 141 15.69 -12.74 -12.67
N ARG A 142 16.31 -12.76 -13.85
CA ARG A 142 15.67 -13.22 -15.10
C ARG A 142 15.16 -14.67 -15.02
N GLU A 143 15.89 -15.52 -14.32
CA GLU A 143 15.53 -16.91 -14.05
C GLU A 143 14.30 -17.08 -13.14
N MET A 144 13.94 -16.04 -12.39
CA MET A 144 12.80 -16.03 -11.48
C MET A 144 11.54 -15.43 -12.12
N HIS A 145 11.64 -14.68 -13.22
CA HIS A 145 10.50 -14.00 -13.87
C HIS A 145 9.29 -14.91 -14.03
N ARG A 146 9.45 -16.09 -14.65
CA ARG A 146 8.36 -17.04 -14.91
C ARG A 146 7.75 -17.68 -13.65
N LYS A 147 8.38 -17.52 -12.49
CA LYS A 147 7.91 -18.03 -11.19
C LYS A 147 7.38 -16.93 -10.28
N THR A 148 7.61 -15.67 -10.65
CA THR A 148 7.22 -14.50 -9.87
C THR A 148 5.80 -14.10 -10.25
N PRO A 149 4.81 -14.25 -9.35
CA PRO A 149 3.46 -13.81 -9.61
C PRO A 149 3.39 -12.29 -9.67
N VAL A 150 2.65 -11.76 -10.65
CA VAL A 150 2.22 -10.37 -10.72
C VAL A 150 0.73 -10.26 -10.41
N PHE A 151 0.41 -9.45 -9.41
CA PHE A 151 -0.95 -9.09 -9.03
C PHE A 151 -1.21 -7.65 -9.48
N VAL A 152 -2.33 -7.41 -10.17
CA VAL A 152 -2.76 -6.07 -10.54
C VAL A 152 -4.11 -5.80 -9.89
N LEU A 153 -4.09 -4.99 -8.84
CA LEU A 153 -5.19 -4.82 -7.92
C LEU A 153 -5.66 -3.37 -7.99
N ALA A 154 -6.83 -3.15 -8.58
CA ALA A 154 -7.42 -1.82 -8.68
C ALA A 154 -8.35 -1.52 -7.52
N THR A 155 -8.40 -0.25 -7.10
CA THR A 155 -9.16 0.18 -5.91
C THR A 155 -10.34 1.09 -6.28
N ALA A 156 -10.64 2.09 -5.45
CA ALA A 156 -11.80 2.97 -5.61
C ALA A 156 -11.89 3.66 -6.98
N GLY A 157 -10.76 3.92 -7.64
CA GLY A 157 -10.73 4.56 -8.96
C GLY A 157 -11.43 3.74 -10.05
N LEU A 158 -11.21 2.42 -10.11
CA LEU A 158 -11.94 1.57 -11.05
C LEU A 158 -13.30 1.14 -10.52
N ARG A 159 -13.46 0.99 -9.18
CA ARG A 159 -14.76 0.65 -8.57
C ARG A 159 -15.88 1.63 -8.93
N ARG A 160 -15.56 2.90 -9.17
CA ARG A 160 -16.56 3.93 -9.51
C ARG A 160 -16.97 3.94 -10.98
N LEU A 161 -16.27 3.22 -11.86
CA LEU A 161 -16.64 3.12 -13.26
C LEU A 161 -17.87 2.19 -13.44
N PRO A 162 -18.68 2.40 -14.48
CA PRO A 162 -19.63 1.40 -14.93
C PRO A 162 -18.94 0.05 -15.17
N GLY A 163 -19.63 -1.06 -14.87
CA GLY A 163 -19.04 -2.40 -14.91
C GLY A 163 -18.36 -2.75 -16.23
N LEU A 164 -18.97 -2.40 -17.37
CA LEU A 164 -18.40 -2.65 -18.70
C LEU A 164 -17.12 -1.83 -18.95
N GLU A 165 -17.04 -0.60 -18.45
CA GLU A 165 -15.84 0.23 -18.59
C GLU A 165 -14.69 -0.28 -17.72
N ALA A 166 -14.99 -0.68 -16.48
CA ALA A 166 -14.01 -1.31 -15.60
C ALA A 166 -13.48 -2.62 -16.19
N GLU A 167 -14.37 -3.47 -16.72
CA GLU A 167 -13.99 -4.71 -17.40
C GLU A 167 -13.13 -4.47 -18.64
N TRP A 168 -13.46 -3.44 -19.42
CA TRP A 168 -12.68 -3.05 -20.59
C TRP A 168 -11.25 -2.63 -20.18
N VAL A 169 -11.11 -1.76 -19.17
CA VAL A 169 -9.79 -1.35 -18.66
C VAL A 169 -8.99 -2.55 -18.14
N LEU A 170 -9.63 -3.45 -17.39
CA LEU A 170 -8.97 -4.68 -16.91
C LEU A 170 -8.55 -5.61 -18.05
N GLY A 171 -9.31 -5.66 -19.14
CA GLY A 171 -8.93 -6.39 -20.35
C GLY A 171 -7.66 -5.86 -20.99
N GLU A 172 -7.52 -4.53 -21.07
CA GLU A 172 -6.28 -3.90 -21.57
C GLU A 172 -5.10 -4.11 -20.61
N VAL A 173 -5.34 -4.08 -19.30
CA VAL A 173 -4.34 -4.43 -18.29
C VAL A 173 -3.86 -5.89 -18.45
N GLU A 174 -4.79 -6.83 -18.65
CA GLU A 174 -4.49 -8.24 -18.91
C GLU A 174 -3.63 -8.40 -20.17
N ALA A 175 -3.96 -7.67 -21.25
CA ALA A 175 -3.18 -7.68 -22.48
C ALA A 175 -1.74 -7.20 -22.28
N VAL A 176 -1.54 -6.10 -21.54
CA VAL A 176 -0.20 -5.58 -21.24
C VAL A 176 0.58 -6.58 -20.38
N VAL A 177 0.01 -7.08 -19.28
CA VAL A 177 0.69 -8.04 -18.38
C VAL A 177 1.10 -9.31 -19.13
N LYS A 178 0.26 -9.80 -20.05
CA LYS A 178 0.52 -11.00 -20.84
C LYS A 178 1.72 -10.89 -21.78
N ASP A 179 2.09 -9.67 -22.19
CA ASP A 179 3.26 -9.42 -23.04
C ASP A 179 4.59 -9.48 -22.26
N HIS A 180 4.56 -9.58 -20.92
CA HIS A 180 5.74 -9.65 -20.05
C HIS A 180 5.99 -11.06 -19.49
N ASN A 181 7.15 -11.26 -18.85
CA ASN A 181 7.64 -12.60 -18.48
C ASN A 181 7.20 -13.09 -17.09
N PHE A 182 6.45 -12.28 -16.33
CA PHE A 182 5.95 -12.66 -15.01
C PHE A 182 4.84 -13.69 -15.08
N MET A 183 4.71 -14.50 -14.03
CA MET A 183 3.59 -15.41 -13.86
C MET A 183 2.32 -14.60 -13.59
N PHE A 184 1.25 -14.82 -14.35
CA PHE A 184 -0.03 -14.16 -14.10
C PHE A 184 -1.20 -15.15 -14.17
N SER A 185 -2.31 -14.74 -13.58
CA SER A 185 -3.63 -15.37 -13.71
C SER A 185 -4.64 -14.25 -13.90
N LYS A 186 -5.67 -14.49 -14.72
CA LYS A 186 -6.77 -13.53 -14.89
C LYS A 186 -7.43 -13.14 -13.56
N SER A 187 -7.53 -14.09 -12.61
CA SER A 187 -8.07 -13.81 -11.27
C SER A 187 -7.20 -12.91 -10.39
N TRP A 188 -5.95 -12.64 -10.79
CA TRP A 188 -5.03 -11.74 -10.08
C TRP A 188 -5.05 -10.32 -10.64
N ILE A 189 -5.78 -10.10 -11.74
CA ILE A 189 -6.00 -8.81 -12.37
C ILE A 189 -7.46 -8.45 -12.13
N ARG A 190 -7.73 -7.66 -11.09
CA ARG A 190 -9.11 -7.42 -10.63
C ARG A 190 -9.26 -6.14 -9.83
N VAL A 191 -10.50 -5.70 -9.70
CA VAL A 191 -10.87 -4.66 -8.74
C VAL A 191 -11.07 -5.30 -7.36
N LEU A 192 -10.42 -4.74 -6.34
CA LEU A 192 -10.66 -5.10 -4.95
C LEU A 192 -12.01 -4.54 -4.50
N SER A 193 -12.76 -5.35 -3.74
CA SER A 193 -13.82 -4.78 -2.91
C SER A 193 -13.21 -3.86 -1.85
N GLY A 194 -13.98 -2.86 -1.40
CA GLY A 194 -13.48 -1.95 -0.36
C GLY A 194 -13.10 -2.66 0.95
N ARG A 195 -13.77 -3.77 1.27
CA ARG A 195 -13.44 -4.62 2.42
C ARG A 195 -12.11 -5.34 2.24
N GLU A 196 -11.82 -5.85 1.05
CA GLU A 196 -10.52 -6.50 0.76
C GLU A 196 -9.38 -5.48 0.83
N GLU A 197 -9.56 -4.29 0.27
CA GLU A 197 -8.58 -3.20 0.35
C GLU A 197 -8.26 -2.86 1.81
N ALA A 198 -9.30 -2.66 2.64
CA ALA A 198 -9.16 -2.42 4.07
C ALA A 198 -8.44 -3.57 4.78
N TYR A 199 -8.89 -4.82 4.53
CA TYR A 199 -8.31 -6.02 5.12
C TYR A 199 -6.82 -6.18 4.77
N TYR A 200 -6.44 -6.04 3.50
CA TYR A 200 -5.04 -6.18 3.09
C TYR A 200 -4.16 -5.09 3.69
N GLY A 201 -4.65 -3.85 3.82
CA GLY A 201 -3.95 -2.79 4.53
C GLY A 201 -3.71 -3.14 6.00
N TRP A 202 -4.72 -3.70 6.68
CA TRP A 202 -4.60 -4.10 8.09
C TRP A 202 -3.64 -5.27 8.27
N VAL A 203 -3.65 -6.26 7.36
CA VAL A 203 -2.68 -7.36 7.34
C VAL A 203 -1.28 -6.81 7.13
N ALA A 204 -1.06 -5.93 6.15
CA ALA A 204 0.25 -5.37 5.87
C ALA A 204 0.81 -4.56 7.07
N LEU A 205 -0.03 -3.75 7.71
CA LEU A 205 0.33 -2.99 8.91
C LEU A 205 0.77 -3.94 10.04
N ASN A 206 -0.08 -4.88 10.42
CA ASN A 206 0.18 -5.76 11.56
C ASN A 206 1.28 -6.78 11.29
N TYR A 207 1.47 -7.20 10.04
CA TYR A 207 2.63 -7.98 9.62
C TYR A 207 3.93 -7.18 9.84
N LYS A 208 3.98 -5.94 9.35
CA LYS A 208 5.15 -5.07 9.45
C LYS A 208 5.48 -4.70 10.90
N MET A 209 4.46 -4.52 11.73
CA MET A 209 4.61 -4.20 13.16
C MET A 209 4.89 -5.44 14.03
N GLY A 210 4.84 -6.64 13.44
CA GLY A 210 5.15 -7.88 14.12
C GLY A 210 4.02 -8.42 15.00
N SER A 211 2.82 -7.86 14.92
CA SER A 211 1.67 -8.20 15.79
C SER A 211 1.25 -9.66 15.67
N PHE A 212 1.46 -10.29 14.49
CA PHE A 212 1.09 -11.70 14.26
C PHE A 212 2.09 -12.74 14.79
N TYR A 213 3.25 -12.31 15.30
CA TYR A 213 4.33 -13.19 15.75
C TYR A 213 4.39 -13.35 17.28
N SER A 214 3.53 -12.64 18.00
CA SER A 214 3.46 -12.64 19.46
C SER A 214 2.66 -13.83 19.97
N TYR A 215 3.23 -14.64 20.87
CA TYR A 215 2.51 -15.70 21.60
C TYR A 215 1.59 -15.15 22.71
N LEU A 216 1.81 -13.89 23.08
CA LEU A 216 0.94 -13.13 23.95
C LEU A 216 -0.10 -12.52 23.02
N ASP A 217 -1.39 -12.70 23.30
CA ASP A 217 -2.55 -12.07 22.63
C ASP A 217 -2.38 -10.54 22.57
N SER A 218 -1.49 -10.09 21.71
CA SER A 218 -1.09 -8.71 21.58
C SER A 218 -2.12 -8.09 20.68
N PRO A 219 -2.77 -7.00 21.12
CA PRO A 219 -3.82 -6.38 20.32
C PRO A 219 -3.23 -5.97 18.97
N THR A 220 -3.98 -6.23 17.89
CA THR A 220 -3.59 -5.70 16.60
C THR A 220 -3.83 -4.19 16.53
N LEU A 221 -3.10 -3.52 15.65
CA LEU A 221 -3.33 -2.12 15.38
C LEU A 221 -4.53 -1.96 14.46
N GLY A 222 -5.35 -0.95 14.74
CA GLY A 222 -6.35 -0.47 13.80
C GLY A 222 -5.70 0.21 12.59
N LEU A 223 -6.42 0.22 11.46
CA LEU A 223 -6.00 0.87 10.22
C LEU A 223 -6.94 2.03 9.92
N VAL A 224 -6.36 3.16 9.51
CA VAL A 224 -7.08 4.20 8.75
C VAL A 224 -6.27 4.47 7.49
N ASP A 225 -6.87 4.21 6.32
CA ASP A 225 -6.24 4.42 5.02
C ASP A 225 -7.06 5.42 4.21
N LEU A 226 -6.49 6.61 3.98
CA LEU A 226 -7.10 7.71 3.25
C LEU A 226 -6.54 7.76 1.83
N GLY A 227 -7.27 7.18 0.90
CA GLY A 227 -6.94 7.20 -0.51
C GLY A 227 -7.41 8.45 -1.23
N GLY A 228 -7.14 8.50 -2.54
CA GLY A 228 -7.68 9.54 -3.40
C GLY A 228 -9.20 9.45 -3.55
N SER A 229 -9.76 8.22 -3.57
CA SER A 229 -11.19 7.96 -3.86
C SER A 229 -12.04 7.27 -2.78
N SER A 230 -11.42 6.88 -1.68
CA SER A 230 -12.12 6.24 -0.56
C SER A 230 -11.35 6.41 0.74
N LEU A 231 -12.04 6.13 1.83
CA LEU A 231 -11.47 5.99 3.16
C LEU A 231 -11.76 4.58 3.67
N GLN A 232 -10.74 3.90 4.19
CA GLN A 232 -10.86 2.59 4.78
C GLN A 232 -10.54 2.66 6.27
N VAL A 233 -11.31 1.94 7.07
CA VAL A 233 -11.11 1.85 8.52
C VAL A 233 -11.22 0.39 8.93
N VAL A 234 -10.23 -0.10 9.67
CA VAL A 234 -10.25 -1.46 10.23
C VAL A 234 -9.98 -1.43 11.72
N VAL A 235 -10.79 -2.16 12.47
CA VAL A 235 -10.59 -2.40 13.91
C VAL A 235 -10.82 -3.88 14.22
N GLU A 236 -10.02 -4.43 15.13
CA GLU A 236 -10.28 -5.74 15.71
C GLU A 236 -11.33 -5.63 16.82
N THR A 237 -12.22 -6.62 16.93
CA THR A 237 -13.35 -6.61 17.87
C THR A 237 -13.56 -7.98 18.50
N ASP A 238 -13.99 -7.99 19.77
CA ASP A 238 -14.37 -9.20 20.50
C ASP A 238 -15.87 -9.56 20.32
N GLY A 239 -16.61 -8.74 19.57
CA GLY A 239 -18.06 -8.81 19.48
C GLY A 239 -18.57 -9.92 18.55
N ALA A 240 -19.40 -10.81 19.09
CA ALA A 240 -20.19 -11.76 18.30
C ALA A 240 -21.42 -11.05 17.71
N GLY A 241 -21.32 -10.55 16.48
CA GLY A 241 -22.45 -10.01 15.72
C GLY A 241 -22.34 -10.34 14.24
N ASP A 242 -23.45 -10.63 13.57
CA ASP A 242 -23.48 -10.85 12.12
C ASP A 242 -23.63 -9.51 11.41
N ASP A 243 -22.52 -8.77 11.30
CA ASP A 243 -22.45 -7.49 10.58
C ASP A 243 -21.80 -7.68 9.20
N VAL A 244 -22.31 -7.01 8.17
CA VAL A 244 -21.79 -7.08 6.79
C VAL A 244 -20.34 -6.60 6.69
N HIS A 245 -19.88 -5.78 7.63
CA HIS A 245 -18.50 -5.28 7.72
C HIS A 245 -17.58 -6.21 8.51
N MET A 246 -18.11 -7.23 9.19
CA MET A 246 -17.31 -8.20 9.94
C MET A 246 -16.62 -9.18 8.98
N MET A 247 -15.34 -9.43 9.23
CA MET A 247 -14.54 -10.45 8.55
C MET A 247 -13.84 -11.32 9.58
N ARG A 248 -13.80 -12.63 9.32
CA ARG A 248 -13.01 -13.58 10.10
C ARG A 248 -11.77 -13.95 9.30
N SER A 249 -10.61 -13.83 9.92
CA SER A 249 -9.35 -14.17 9.28
C SER A 249 -8.48 -15.00 10.20
N LYS A 250 -8.06 -16.16 9.72
CA LYS A 250 -7.08 -16.98 10.43
C LYS A 250 -5.68 -16.63 9.93
N LEU A 251 -4.91 -15.91 10.75
CA LEU A 251 -3.54 -15.54 10.48
C LEU A 251 -2.63 -16.21 11.51
N SER A 252 -1.58 -16.87 11.04
CA SER A 252 -0.74 -17.72 11.91
C SER A 252 -1.59 -18.77 12.65
N SER A 253 -1.55 -18.81 13.98
CA SER A 253 -2.35 -19.70 14.83
C SER A 253 -3.60 -19.04 15.42
N MET A 254 -3.84 -17.76 15.16
CA MET A 254 -4.92 -16.97 15.77
C MET A 254 -6.04 -16.70 14.76
N GLU A 255 -7.27 -16.65 15.26
CA GLU A 255 -8.44 -16.18 14.51
C GLU A 255 -8.73 -14.75 14.94
N HIS A 256 -8.76 -13.85 13.95
CA HIS A 256 -9.02 -12.44 14.14
C HIS A 256 -10.42 -12.12 13.63
N GLN A 257 -11.19 -11.42 14.45
CA GLN A 257 -12.48 -10.83 14.06
C GLN A 257 -12.28 -9.33 13.87
N ILE A 258 -12.42 -8.89 12.62
CA ILE A 258 -12.19 -7.49 12.27
C ILE A 258 -13.46 -6.88 11.68
N MET A 259 -13.71 -5.62 12.01
CA MET A 259 -14.66 -4.79 11.28
C MET A 259 -13.91 -3.99 10.23
N ALA A 260 -14.23 -4.19 8.96
CA ALA A 260 -13.61 -3.53 7.82
C ALA A 260 -14.61 -2.63 7.11
N PHE A 261 -14.47 -1.32 7.30
CA PHE A 261 -15.27 -0.30 6.66
C PHE A 261 -14.55 0.25 5.43
N SER A 262 -15.32 0.48 4.36
CA SER A 262 -14.87 1.24 3.19
C SER A 262 -15.93 2.27 2.86
N LEU A 263 -15.52 3.53 2.85
CA LEU A 263 -16.34 4.70 2.59
C LEU A 263 -15.96 5.25 1.20
N PRO A 264 -16.66 4.83 0.12
CA PRO A 264 -16.41 5.37 -1.21
C PRO A 264 -16.75 6.87 -1.25
N ALA A 265 -16.01 7.64 -2.05
CA ALA A 265 -16.14 9.10 -2.16
C ALA A 265 -15.80 9.89 -0.88
N PHE A 266 -15.20 9.25 0.13
CA PHE A 266 -14.58 9.92 1.28
C PHE A 266 -13.05 10.09 1.11
N GLY A 267 -12.53 9.85 -0.11
CA GLY A 267 -11.14 10.10 -0.42
C GLY A 267 -10.79 11.58 -0.45
N LEU A 268 -9.49 11.87 -0.44
CA LEU A 268 -8.98 13.24 -0.41
C LEU A 268 -9.39 14.03 -1.67
N ASN A 269 -9.42 13.39 -2.84
CA ASN A 269 -9.75 14.07 -4.09
C ASN A 269 -11.25 14.39 -4.14
N GLU A 270 -12.15 13.51 -3.69
CA GLU A 270 -13.59 13.82 -3.65
C GLU A 270 -13.94 14.78 -2.52
N ALA A 271 -13.20 14.78 -1.42
CA ALA A 271 -13.31 15.83 -0.42
C ALA A 271 -12.97 17.20 -1.04
N PHE A 272 -11.89 17.28 -1.83
CA PHE A 272 -11.52 18.50 -2.54
C PHE A 272 -12.51 18.87 -3.67
N ASP A 273 -13.01 17.92 -4.45
CA ASP A 273 -14.09 18.17 -5.44
C ASP A 273 -15.31 18.81 -4.76
N ARG A 274 -15.65 18.34 -3.54
CA ARG A 274 -16.75 18.90 -2.74
C ARG A 274 -16.46 20.34 -2.29
N THR A 275 -15.23 20.67 -1.88
CA THR A 275 -14.89 22.06 -1.52
C THR A 275 -15.04 22.99 -2.72
N VAL A 276 -14.61 22.56 -3.90
CA VAL A 276 -14.78 23.29 -5.17
C VAL A 276 -16.26 23.54 -5.47
N LEU A 277 -17.12 22.53 -5.34
CA LEU A 277 -18.58 22.67 -5.53
C LEU A 277 -19.22 23.64 -4.54
N MET A 278 -18.88 23.53 -3.26
CA MET A 278 -19.42 24.38 -2.21
C MET A 278 -19.07 25.85 -2.44
N LEU A 279 -17.83 26.13 -2.84
CA LEU A 279 -17.40 27.49 -3.17
C LEU A 279 -18.06 28.01 -4.44
N ARG A 280 -18.20 27.17 -5.48
CA ARG A 280 -18.84 27.57 -6.73
C ARG A 280 -20.31 27.96 -6.54
N ASN A 281 -21.06 27.20 -5.75
CA ASN A 281 -22.47 27.50 -5.45
C ASN A 281 -22.65 28.82 -4.68
N ASN A 282 -21.62 29.26 -3.95
CA ASN A 282 -21.64 30.53 -3.22
C ASN A 282 -21.21 31.73 -4.08
N GLN A 283 -20.74 31.50 -5.31
CA GLN A 283 -20.37 32.55 -6.26
C GLN A 283 -21.40 32.65 -7.40
N SER A 284 -21.55 33.85 -7.97
CA SER A 284 -22.43 34.09 -9.11
C SER A 284 -22.01 33.25 -10.32
N GLU A 285 -22.98 32.71 -11.07
CA GLU A 285 -22.80 31.77 -12.20
C GLU A 285 -21.80 32.22 -13.29
N GLU A 286 -21.47 33.52 -13.38
CA GLU A 286 -20.61 34.10 -14.43
C GLU A 286 -19.09 34.02 -14.18
N ARG A 287 -18.61 33.57 -13.01
CA ARG A 287 -17.16 33.51 -12.76
C ARG A 287 -16.55 32.19 -13.22
N THR A 288 -15.68 32.27 -14.23
CA THR A 288 -14.82 31.18 -14.72
C THR A 288 -13.61 30.90 -13.82
N GLU A 289 -13.38 31.75 -12.81
CA GLU A 289 -12.29 31.65 -11.86
C GLU A 289 -12.83 31.52 -10.44
N LEU A 290 -12.38 30.50 -9.72
CA LEU A 290 -12.77 30.23 -8.34
C LEU A 290 -11.54 30.37 -7.43
N ARG A 291 -11.69 31.20 -6.41
CA ARG A 291 -10.70 31.39 -5.35
C ARG A 291 -10.88 30.32 -4.28
N HIS A 292 -9.80 29.65 -3.91
CA HIS A 292 -9.84 28.54 -2.96
C HIS A 292 -8.99 28.83 -1.71
N PRO A 293 -9.59 28.83 -0.50
CA PRO A 293 -8.92 29.22 0.73
C PRO A 293 -7.89 28.21 1.23
N CYS A 294 -7.98 26.94 0.81
CA CYS A 294 -7.00 25.91 1.14
C CYS A 294 -5.76 25.88 0.22
N LEU A 295 -5.71 26.71 -0.82
CA LEU A 295 -4.61 26.68 -1.78
C LEU A 295 -3.66 27.86 -1.52
N VAL A 296 -2.37 27.62 -1.71
CA VAL A 296 -1.32 28.65 -1.58
C VAL A 296 -1.53 29.76 -2.62
N SER A 297 -1.12 31.00 -2.29
CA SER A 297 -1.35 32.17 -3.15
C SER A 297 -0.71 32.10 -4.54
N THR A 298 0.31 31.24 -4.71
CA THR A 298 0.96 30.98 -6.00
C THR A 298 0.25 29.94 -6.86
N PHE A 299 -0.79 29.29 -6.32
CA PHE A 299 -1.53 28.27 -7.05
C PHE A 299 -2.43 28.93 -8.09
N LEU A 300 -2.20 28.59 -9.36
CA LEU A 300 -3.03 28.99 -10.49
C LEU A 300 -3.03 27.86 -11.53
N GLN A 301 -4.10 27.07 -11.58
CA GLN A 301 -4.21 25.95 -12.52
C GLN A 301 -5.64 25.76 -13.03
N ASN A 302 -5.76 25.23 -14.24
CA ASN A 302 -7.03 24.70 -14.72
C ASN A 302 -7.33 23.42 -13.96
N TYR A 303 -8.54 23.32 -13.44
CA TYR A 303 -9.01 22.21 -12.65
C TYR A 303 -10.18 21.53 -13.35
N THR A 304 -10.08 20.21 -13.48
CA THR A 304 -11.16 19.37 -13.96
C THR A 304 -11.73 18.64 -12.76
N CYS A 305 -12.96 18.97 -12.40
CA CYS A 305 -13.62 18.33 -11.28
C CYS A 305 -14.27 17.02 -11.74
N HIS A 306 -13.70 15.89 -11.33
CA HIS A 306 -14.14 14.58 -11.80
C HIS A 306 -15.43 14.09 -11.11
N SER A 307 -15.68 14.54 -9.88
CA SER A 307 -16.87 14.13 -9.10
C SER A 307 -17.99 15.16 -9.11
N CYS A 308 -17.81 16.29 -9.81
CA CYS A 308 -18.80 17.37 -9.86
C CYS A 308 -20.07 17.02 -10.64
N SER A 309 -19.98 16.21 -11.70
CA SER A 309 -21.13 15.84 -12.55
C SER A 309 -22.17 15.03 -11.78
N GLY A 310 -21.71 14.14 -10.88
CA GLY A 310 -22.60 13.28 -10.08
C GLY A 310 -23.29 14.04 -8.96
N LEU A 311 -22.58 14.95 -8.28
CA LEU A 311 -23.17 15.76 -7.20
C LEU A 311 -24.13 16.84 -7.74
N ALA A 312 -23.89 17.38 -8.94
CA ALA A 312 -24.80 18.34 -9.56
C ALA A 312 -26.25 17.79 -9.67
N SER A 313 -26.39 16.48 -9.94
CA SER A 313 -27.71 15.81 -10.02
C SER A 313 -28.45 15.74 -8.68
N ILE A 314 -27.74 15.69 -7.56
CA ILE A 314 -28.31 15.68 -6.20
C ILE A 314 -28.77 17.09 -5.80
N TYR A 315 -28.04 18.12 -6.22
CA TYR A 315 -28.40 19.53 -5.98
C TYR A 315 -29.43 20.09 -6.98
N GLN A 316 -29.58 19.49 -8.17
CA GLN A 316 -30.50 19.93 -9.22
C GLN A 316 -31.95 19.42 -9.07
N LYS A 317 -32.28 18.67 -8.02
CA LYS A 317 -33.66 18.16 -7.83
C LYS A 317 -34.73 19.26 -7.64
N ASN A 318 -34.34 20.54 -7.60
CA ASN A 318 -35.23 21.70 -7.54
C ASN A 318 -35.28 22.60 -8.79
N ARG A 319 -34.64 22.23 -9.92
CA ARG A 319 -34.83 22.96 -11.19
C ARG A 319 -34.98 21.98 -12.34
N SER A 320 -36.20 21.93 -12.88
CA SER A 320 -36.53 21.25 -14.13
C SER A 320 -35.82 21.94 -15.30
N GLN A 321 -34.66 21.44 -15.70
CA GLN A 321 -34.19 21.54 -17.07
C GLN A 321 -33.07 20.51 -17.31
N HIS A 322 -33.35 19.56 -18.20
CA HIS A 322 -32.35 18.76 -18.87
C HIS A 322 -31.38 19.69 -19.60
N GLN A 323 -30.16 19.81 -19.11
CA GLN A 323 -29.01 20.19 -19.91
C GLN A 323 -27.85 19.27 -19.50
N GLU A 324 -27.67 18.24 -20.30
CA GLU A 324 -26.48 17.41 -20.37
C GLU A 324 -25.36 18.31 -20.93
N GLY A 325 -24.72 19.07 -20.03
CA GLY A 325 -23.76 20.14 -20.36
C GLY A 325 -22.34 19.74 -19.98
N GLU A 326 -21.43 19.94 -20.92
CA GLU A 326 -19.98 19.70 -20.85
C GLU A 326 -19.37 20.06 -19.49
N LEU A 327 -18.56 19.14 -18.96
CA LEU A 327 -17.88 19.26 -17.68
C LEU A 327 -16.91 20.45 -17.67
N HIS A 328 -17.36 21.58 -17.15
CA HIS A 328 -16.64 22.86 -17.14
C HIS A 328 -15.28 22.74 -16.43
N SER A 329 -14.18 22.77 -17.18
CA SER A 329 -12.86 23.12 -16.66
C SER A 329 -12.94 24.50 -16.00
N LEU A 330 -12.53 24.61 -14.74
CA LEU A 330 -12.56 25.82 -13.95
C LEU A 330 -11.14 26.31 -13.69
N ARG A 331 -10.89 27.61 -13.70
CA ARG A 331 -9.59 28.12 -13.25
C ARG A 331 -9.61 28.26 -11.73
N LEU A 332 -8.74 27.51 -11.04
CA LEU A 332 -8.56 27.62 -9.59
C LEU A 332 -7.40 28.56 -9.27
N THR A 333 -7.65 29.51 -8.38
CA THR A 333 -6.65 30.44 -7.84
C THR A 333 -6.58 30.30 -6.32
N GLY A 334 -5.39 30.27 -5.74
CA GLY A 334 -5.24 30.20 -4.28
C GLY A 334 -5.40 31.55 -3.59
N GLU A 335 -6.19 31.56 -2.52
CA GLU A 335 -6.43 32.73 -1.66
C GLU A 335 -6.35 32.28 -0.20
N PRO A 336 -5.15 31.96 0.31
CA PRO A 336 -4.98 31.18 1.52
C PRO A 336 -5.64 31.85 2.74
N ASP A 337 -6.62 31.16 3.33
CA ASP A 337 -7.28 31.52 4.59
C ASP A 337 -7.48 30.23 5.38
N TRP A 338 -6.71 30.08 6.47
CA TRP A 338 -6.68 28.85 7.25
C TRP A 338 -8.01 28.56 7.94
N GLU A 339 -8.67 29.57 8.52
CA GLU A 339 -9.93 29.36 9.25
C GLU A 339 -11.05 29.03 8.26
N GLN A 340 -11.12 29.73 7.13
CA GLN A 340 -12.10 29.41 6.09
C GLN A 340 -11.83 28.04 5.47
N CYS A 341 -10.56 27.69 5.22
CA CYS A 341 -10.18 26.38 4.72
C CYS A 341 -10.61 25.26 5.68
N LYS A 342 -10.35 25.42 6.97
CA LYS A 342 -10.70 24.44 7.99
C LYS A 342 -12.21 24.19 8.06
N GLU A 343 -13.01 25.25 8.12
CA GLU A 343 -14.48 25.13 8.11
C GLU A 343 -14.99 24.46 6.82
N LEU A 344 -14.45 24.85 5.67
CA LEU A 344 -14.77 24.27 4.38
C LEU A 344 -14.41 22.78 4.29
N ALA A 345 -13.23 22.40 4.79
CA ALA A 345 -12.76 21.03 4.81
C ALA A 345 -13.61 20.15 5.74
N ILE A 346 -14.01 20.66 6.92
CA ILE A 346 -14.91 19.96 7.83
C ILE A 346 -16.28 19.74 7.17
N ALA A 347 -16.84 20.77 6.53
CA ALA A 347 -18.12 20.67 5.83
C ALA A 347 -18.08 19.64 4.69
N ALA A 348 -17.00 19.68 3.88
CA ALA A 348 -16.79 18.75 2.78
C ALA A 348 -16.62 17.31 3.26
N ALA A 349 -15.84 17.08 4.33
CA ALA A 349 -15.59 15.75 4.88
C ALA A 349 -16.87 15.10 5.46
N MET A 350 -17.74 15.89 6.09
CA MET A 350 -18.97 15.38 6.71
C MET A 350 -20.15 15.23 5.71
N ASN A 351 -19.97 15.61 4.45
CA ASN A 351 -21.04 15.69 3.45
C ASN A 351 -22.25 16.53 3.95
N LEU A 352 -21.96 17.60 4.71
CA LEU A 352 -22.96 18.47 5.33
C LEU A 352 -23.55 19.45 4.31
N SER A 353 -24.41 18.95 3.42
CA SER A 353 -25.18 19.79 2.50
C SER A 353 -26.63 20.01 2.92
N ASP A 354 -27.08 19.39 4.01
CA ASP A 354 -28.40 19.64 4.58
C ASP A 354 -28.30 20.71 5.66
N SER A 355 -28.71 21.95 5.35
CA SER A 355 -28.74 23.07 6.30
C SER A 355 -29.63 22.81 7.52
N LYS A 356 -30.48 21.76 7.49
CA LYS A 356 -31.27 21.27 8.63
C LYS A 356 -30.48 20.43 9.63
N LEU A 357 -29.36 19.82 9.25
CA LEU A 357 -28.61 18.88 10.10
C LEU A 357 -27.58 19.58 11.01
N SER A 358 -27.23 20.84 10.70
CA SER A 358 -26.32 21.68 11.49
C SER A 358 -26.77 21.84 12.95
N GLN A 359 -28.08 21.85 13.24
CA GLN A 359 -28.59 22.08 14.59
C GLN A 359 -28.75 20.79 15.43
N THR A 360 -28.87 19.61 14.82
CA THR A 360 -29.19 18.37 15.55
C THR A 360 -27.95 17.53 15.88
N VAL A 361 -26.93 17.52 15.00
CA VAL A 361 -25.70 16.71 15.18
C VAL A 361 -24.73 17.29 16.21
N SER A 362 -24.90 18.55 16.60
CA SER A 362 -24.14 19.17 17.68
C SER A 362 -24.57 18.69 19.08
N LYS A 363 -25.75 18.08 19.25
CA LYS A 363 -26.31 17.86 20.61
C LYS A 363 -26.59 16.42 21.00
N ASN A 364 -26.95 15.50 20.11
CA ASN A 364 -27.38 14.16 20.53
C ASN A 364 -26.65 13.03 19.80
N CYS A 365 -25.44 12.70 20.25
CA CYS A 365 -24.85 11.37 20.04
C CYS A 365 -25.10 10.53 21.31
N GLN A 366 -26.37 10.20 21.57
CA GLN A 366 -26.72 9.30 22.67
C GLN A 366 -27.30 8.02 22.06
N ALA A 367 -26.62 6.91 22.34
CA ALA A 367 -26.84 5.60 21.73
C ALA A 367 -28.29 5.15 21.86
N SER A 368 -29.00 5.00 20.74
CA SER A 368 -30.09 4.03 20.61
C SER A 368 -30.56 3.88 19.15
N SER A 369 -30.56 2.63 18.71
CA SER A 369 -31.20 2.04 17.52
C SER A 369 -30.61 2.35 16.13
N PHE A 370 -30.18 1.25 15.51
CA PHE A 370 -29.57 1.10 14.19
C PHE A 370 -30.38 1.79 13.08
N SER A 371 -29.86 2.91 12.60
CA SER A 371 -30.25 3.55 11.34
C SER A 371 -29.05 4.29 10.75
N GLY A 372 -29.10 4.66 9.45
CA GLY A 372 -28.00 5.25 8.67
C GLY A 372 -27.24 6.45 9.29
N ILE A 373 -27.82 7.10 10.30
CA ILE A 373 -27.22 8.19 11.08
C ILE A 373 -26.10 7.68 12.01
N GLU A 374 -26.17 6.42 12.46
CA GLU A 374 -25.18 5.81 13.36
C GLU A 374 -23.85 5.52 12.64
N TYR A 375 -23.86 5.21 11.33
CA TYR A 375 -22.62 5.07 10.54
C TYR A 375 -21.82 6.37 10.48
N MET A 376 -22.47 7.52 10.37
CA MET A 376 -21.77 8.82 10.43
C MET A 376 -21.31 9.15 11.85
N CYS A 377 -22.00 8.69 12.90
CA CYS A 377 -21.55 8.83 14.28
C CYS A 377 -20.36 7.92 14.60
N GLU A 378 -20.32 6.70 14.07
CA GLU A 378 -19.21 5.77 14.23
C GLU A 378 -18.01 6.22 13.40
N VAL A 379 -18.24 6.69 12.17
CA VAL A 379 -17.20 7.40 11.38
C VAL A 379 -16.76 8.68 12.07
N LYS A 380 -17.64 9.42 12.74
CA LYS A 380 -17.25 10.59 13.56
C LYS A 380 -16.47 10.17 14.80
N ARG A 381 -16.80 9.05 15.46
CA ARG A 381 -16.01 8.49 16.56
C ARG A 381 -14.64 8.02 16.08
N ILE A 382 -14.59 7.28 14.97
CA ILE A 382 -13.36 6.85 14.31
C ILE A 382 -12.54 8.06 13.86
N ILE A 383 -13.16 9.10 13.27
CA ILE A 383 -12.48 10.34 12.89
C ILE A 383 -12.05 11.12 14.12
N ILE A 384 -12.80 11.12 15.23
CA ILE A 384 -12.40 11.74 16.50
C ILE A 384 -11.24 10.97 17.14
N SER A 385 -11.25 9.64 17.09
CA SER A 385 -10.16 8.78 17.56
C SER A 385 -8.94 8.89 16.64
N ALA A 386 -9.14 8.96 15.33
CA ALA A 386 -8.10 9.23 14.35
C ALA A 386 -7.59 10.66 14.46
N ARG A 387 -8.43 11.63 14.88
CA ARG A 387 -8.05 13.00 15.21
C ARG A 387 -7.25 13.06 16.51
N GLN A 388 -7.58 12.26 17.53
CA GLN A 388 -6.72 12.11 18.71
C GLN A 388 -5.36 11.51 18.33
N MET A 389 -5.32 10.51 17.44
CA MET A 389 -4.08 9.94 16.90
C MET A 389 -3.33 10.92 15.99
N LEU A 390 -4.04 11.71 15.18
CA LEU A 390 -3.46 12.73 14.30
C LEU A 390 -3.01 13.94 15.10
N ASP A 391 -3.68 14.38 16.16
CA ASP A 391 -3.23 15.48 17.01
C ASP A 391 -1.92 15.12 17.76
N GLU A 392 -1.64 13.83 17.98
CA GLU A 392 -0.32 13.34 18.45
C GLU A 392 0.75 13.30 17.33
N VAL A 393 0.36 13.16 16.06
CA VAL A 393 1.27 13.03 14.89
C VAL A 393 1.44 14.35 14.09
N THR A 394 0.49 15.27 14.14
CA THR A 394 0.35 16.44 13.25
C THR A 394 1.11 17.68 13.69
N THR A 395 1.97 17.58 14.68
CA THR A 395 2.96 18.65 14.96
C THR A 395 3.97 18.81 13.80
N TYR A 396 4.00 17.94 12.77
CA TYR A 396 5.11 17.94 11.81
C TYR A 396 4.85 17.98 10.29
N HIS A 397 3.63 17.80 9.73
CA HIS A 397 3.59 17.45 8.29
C HIS A 397 2.60 18.11 7.31
N TRP A 398 1.93 19.22 7.64
CA TRP A 398 1.13 19.98 6.65
C TRP A 398 1.83 21.23 6.06
N LEU A 399 3.15 21.39 6.26
CA LEU A 399 3.90 22.59 5.82
C LEU A 399 5.10 22.31 4.90
N LYS A 400 5.06 21.27 4.07
CA LYS A 400 6.06 21.12 2.98
C LYS A 400 5.44 20.69 1.68
#